data_AF-A0A2I1GUY8-F1
#
_entry.id   AF-A0A2I1GUY8-F1
#
_cell.length_a   1.000
_cell.length_b   1.000
_cell.length_c   1.000
_cell.angle_alpha   90.00
_cell.angle_beta   90.00
_cell.angle_gamma   90.00
#
_symmetry.space_group_name_H-M   'P 1'
#
loop_
_entity.id
_entity.type
_entity.pdbx_description
1 polymer ?
#
loop_
_entity_poly.entity_id
_entity_poly.type
_entity_poly.pdbx_seq_one_letter_code
_entity_poly.pdbx_strand_id
1 'polypeptide(L)'
;MNDQQPKNLVASITMFNCNDGISPHSASEFMLHMMPVNAILPKYQRENTSFLDALYNFLEDAIAKVCTWLSPPIEMMEIYLHFQMVSDDSELLNSIKQLNASTMSWSNICDFFRARDFHKLIKACSGSNTVHVMSSMNWVTEVFGGHIADYDDSRVRRKILIDARKMILESGPAIDPSGYFRYDQIFKHPHNISNVFLARRVKDNWQNHFFRGQDVDNVDVSFSQYAHTHRVHELLNISFRYNHLT
;
A
#
# COMPACT_ATOMS: atom_id res chain seq x y z
N MET A 1 -26.49 29.75 -15.84
CA MET A 1 -25.77 28.63 -16.47
C MET A 1 -24.89 28.02 -15.38
N ASN A 2 -25.19 26.77 -15.03
CA ASN A 2 -24.61 26.04 -13.90
C ASN A 2 -23.24 25.47 -14.29
N ASP A 3 -22.16 26.08 -13.81
CA ASP A 3 -20.80 25.50 -13.80
C ASP A 3 -20.53 24.75 -12.49
N GLN A 4 -21.44 23.87 -12.09
CA GLN A 4 -21.13 22.89 -11.06
C GLN A 4 -20.58 21.65 -11.75
N GLN A 5 -19.26 21.61 -11.96
CA GLN A 5 -18.59 20.33 -12.15
C GLN A 5 -18.91 19.44 -10.93
N PRO A 6 -19.30 18.18 -11.14
CA PRO A 6 -19.52 17.27 -10.03
C PRO A 6 -18.24 17.18 -9.21
N LYS A 7 -18.31 17.52 -7.91
CA LYS A 7 -17.23 17.27 -6.96
C LYS A 7 -17.10 15.75 -6.83
N ASN A 8 -16.25 15.14 -7.65
CA ASN A 8 -15.85 13.74 -7.52
C ASN A 8 -14.98 13.64 -6.25
N LEU A 9 -15.65 13.50 -5.11
CA LEU A 9 -15.03 13.30 -3.81
C LEU A 9 -14.52 11.85 -3.74
N VAL A 10 -13.25 11.68 -3.36
CA VAL A 10 -12.60 10.38 -3.26
C VAL A 10 -12.48 9.99 -1.78
N ALA A 11 -13.23 8.99 -1.33
CA ALA A 11 -13.16 8.43 0.03
C ALA A 11 -12.28 7.17 0.05
N SER A 12 -11.73 6.80 1.21
CA SER A 12 -10.83 5.65 1.33
C SER A 12 -11.59 4.42 1.82
N ILE A 13 -11.39 3.27 1.16
CA ILE A 13 -12.10 2.02 1.45
C ILE A 13 -11.78 1.43 2.83
N THR A 14 -10.69 1.88 3.45
CA THR A 14 -10.30 1.43 4.80
C THR A 14 -11.03 2.17 5.91
N MET A 15 -11.94 3.10 5.59
CA MET A 15 -12.74 3.80 6.59
C MET A 15 -14.22 3.85 6.22
N PHE A 16 -15.03 3.12 6.98
CA PHE A 16 -16.49 3.22 7.01
C PHE A 16 -17.02 4.60 7.47
N ASN A 17 -16.17 5.61 7.65
CA ASN A 17 -16.57 7.00 7.73
C ASN A 17 -15.38 7.91 7.42
N CYS A 18 -15.52 8.90 6.54
CA CYS A 18 -14.70 10.09 6.67
C CYS A 18 -14.91 10.63 8.09
N ASN A 19 -13.86 11.01 8.80
CA ASN A 19 -14.01 11.63 10.12
C ASN A 19 -15.10 12.72 10.07
N ASP A 20 -16.03 12.72 11.02
CA ASP A 20 -17.14 13.68 11.03
C ASP A 20 -16.61 15.12 10.89
N GLY A 21 -17.10 15.84 9.89
CA GLY A 21 -16.68 17.22 9.59
C GLY A 21 -15.46 17.38 8.68
N ILE A 22 -14.83 16.29 8.21
CA ILE A 22 -13.69 16.33 7.28
C ILE A 22 -14.17 16.00 5.86
N SER A 23 -14.12 16.99 4.97
CA SER A 23 -14.42 16.78 3.55
C SER A 23 -13.31 15.95 2.87
N PRO A 24 -13.65 14.97 2.02
CA PRO A 24 -12.65 14.26 1.21
C PRO A 24 -11.87 15.24 0.33
N HIS A 25 -10.54 15.11 0.30
CA HIS A 25 -9.71 15.87 -0.64
C HIS A 25 -9.91 15.31 -2.05
N SER A 26 -10.05 16.18 -3.06
CA SER A 26 -10.28 15.77 -4.46
C SER A 26 -9.09 15.10 -5.14
N ALA A 27 -8.01 14.85 -4.40
CA ALA A 27 -6.72 14.51 -4.96
C ALA A 27 -5.84 13.72 -3.98
N SER A 28 -6.36 12.85 -3.10
CA SER A 28 -5.51 11.90 -2.36
C SER A 28 -6.37 10.81 -1.72
N GLU A 29 -5.93 9.55 -1.77
CA GLU A 29 -6.66 8.37 -1.28
C GLU A 29 -6.04 7.76 -0.01
N PHE A 30 -4.85 8.24 0.38
CA PHE A 30 -4.07 7.67 1.48
C PHE A 30 -4.34 8.39 2.80
N MET A 31 -4.84 7.67 3.81
CA MET A 31 -5.27 8.25 5.10
C MET A 31 -4.17 9.04 5.81
N LEU A 32 -2.90 8.62 5.74
CA LEU A 32 -1.80 9.35 6.39
C LEU A 32 -1.44 10.65 5.66
N HIS A 33 -1.68 10.73 4.34
CA HIS A 33 -1.62 11.97 3.57
C HIS A 33 -2.92 12.78 3.66
N MET A 34 -4.00 12.16 4.14
CA MET A 34 -5.32 12.73 4.36
C MET A 34 -5.58 13.05 5.83
N MET A 35 -4.61 12.83 6.73
CA MET A 35 -4.64 13.34 8.10
C MET A 35 -4.69 14.85 7.95
N PRO A 36 -5.87 15.49 8.14
CA PRO A 36 -5.94 16.92 8.06
C PRO A 36 -5.30 17.41 9.34
N VAL A 37 -3.98 17.54 9.34
CA VAL A 37 -3.19 18.00 10.49
C VAL A 37 -3.78 19.31 11.01
N ASN A 38 -4.28 20.15 10.10
CA ASN A 38 -5.04 21.37 10.37
C ASN A 38 -6.41 21.19 11.05
N ALA A 39 -7.05 20.02 11.02
CA ALA A 39 -8.28 19.72 11.76
C ALA A 39 -8.06 18.79 12.96
N ILE A 40 -7.07 17.88 12.89
CA ILE A 40 -6.64 17.01 13.98
C ILE A 40 -5.98 17.87 15.08
N LEU A 41 -4.98 18.69 14.73
CA LEU A 41 -4.20 19.43 15.73
C LEU A 41 -5.04 20.42 16.56
N PRO A 42 -6.03 21.15 16.01
CA PRO A 42 -6.92 21.96 16.83
C PRO A 42 -7.85 21.13 17.72
N LYS A 43 -8.41 20.02 17.21
CA LYS A 43 -9.26 19.12 18.01
C LYS A 43 -8.52 18.58 19.23
N TYR A 44 -7.23 18.25 19.08
CA TYR A 44 -6.37 17.77 20.16
C TYR A 44 -5.50 18.87 20.77
N GLN A 45 -5.94 20.14 20.66
CA GLN A 45 -5.37 21.30 21.37
C GLN A 45 -3.84 21.40 21.27
N ARG A 46 -3.26 21.29 20.06
CA ARG A 46 -1.80 21.37 19.81
C ARG A 46 -1.15 22.63 20.37
N GLU A 47 -1.90 23.71 20.52
CA GLU A 47 -1.42 24.95 21.15
C GLU A 47 -0.96 24.70 22.60
N ASN A 48 -1.56 23.71 23.28
CA ASN A 48 -1.30 23.33 24.66
C ASN A 48 -0.73 21.91 24.83
N THR A 49 -0.66 21.13 23.75
CA THR A 49 -0.28 19.69 23.73
C THR A 49 0.85 19.48 22.74
N SER A 50 1.82 18.59 23.00
CA SER A 50 2.90 18.36 22.04
C SER A 50 2.38 17.74 20.74
N PHE A 51 3.15 17.83 19.64
CA PHE A 51 2.73 17.26 18.36
C PHE A 51 2.54 15.74 18.43
N LEU A 52 3.43 15.05 19.13
CA LEU A 52 3.35 13.60 19.31
C LEU A 52 2.14 13.22 20.18
N ASP A 53 1.90 13.95 21.28
CA ASP A 53 0.76 13.68 22.17
C ASP A 53 -0.58 13.91 21.45
N ALA A 54 -0.67 14.93 20.60
CA ALA A 54 -1.87 15.16 19.78
C ALA A 54 -2.13 14.02 18.77
N LEU A 55 -1.07 13.41 18.22
CA LEU A 55 -1.19 12.23 17.37
C LEU A 55 -1.57 10.98 18.17
N TYR A 56 -1.00 10.78 19.37
CA TYR A 56 -1.38 9.68 20.25
C TYR A 56 -2.86 9.74 20.61
N ASN A 57 -3.35 10.90 21.05
CA ASN A 57 -4.77 11.09 21.39
C ASN A 57 -5.70 10.81 20.20
N PHE A 58 -5.30 11.18 18.98
CA PHE A 58 -6.05 10.85 17.77
C PHE A 58 -6.13 9.33 17.53
N LEU A 59 -5.01 8.63 17.67
CA LEU A 59 -4.96 7.18 17.51
C LEU A 59 -5.83 6.49 18.57
N GLU A 60 -5.72 6.89 19.84
CA GLU A 60 -6.52 6.34 20.95
C GLU A 60 -8.02 6.45 20.69
N ASP A 61 -8.50 7.63 20.26
CA ASP A 61 -9.91 7.85 19.89
C ASP A 61 -10.36 6.92 18.75
N ALA A 62 -9.52 6.75 17.72
CA ALA A 62 -9.83 5.89 16.58
C ALA A 62 -9.90 4.41 16.99
N ILE A 63 -8.99 3.98 17.86
CA ILE A 63 -8.94 2.62 18.43
C ILE A 63 -10.21 2.36 19.24
N ALA A 64 -10.60 3.28 20.13
CA ALA A 64 -11.80 3.14 20.95
C ALA A 64 -13.07 2.95 20.10
N LYS A 65 -13.17 3.65 18.97
CA LYS A 65 -14.26 3.46 17.99
C LYS A 65 -14.26 2.08 17.38
N VAL A 66 -13.09 1.59 16.92
CA VAL A 66 -12.95 0.25 16.34
C VAL A 66 -13.31 -0.83 17.34
N CYS A 67 -12.83 -0.73 18.60
CA CYS A 67 -13.20 -1.63 19.68
C CYS A 67 -14.72 -1.67 19.93
N THR A 68 -15.39 -0.52 19.80
CA THR A 68 -16.85 -0.43 19.93
C THR A 68 -17.58 -1.14 18.78
N TRP A 69 -17.01 -1.14 17.56
CA TRP A 69 -17.63 -1.73 16.37
C TRP A 69 -17.50 -3.25 16.28
N LEU A 70 -16.42 -3.83 16.82
CA LEU A 70 -16.07 -5.25 16.64
C LEU A 70 -16.87 -6.23 17.53
N SER A 71 -18.20 -6.09 17.61
CA SER A 71 -19.07 -6.93 18.46
C SER A 71 -19.21 -8.40 17.96
N PRO A 72 -19.18 -9.42 18.85
CA PRO A 72 -19.08 -9.32 20.31
C PRO A 72 -17.70 -8.83 20.76
N PRO A 73 -17.61 -8.08 21.88
CA PRO A 73 -16.42 -7.33 22.26
C PRO A 73 -15.19 -8.24 22.32
N ILE A 74 -14.15 -7.84 21.61
CA ILE A 74 -12.83 -8.45 21.70
C ILE A 74 -12.35 -8.31 23.15
N GLU A 75 -11.92 -9.42 23.77
CA GLU A 75 -11.49 -9.43 25.19
C GLU A 75 -10.31 -8.49 25.46
N MET A 76 -9.38 -8.34 24.49
CA MET A 76 -8.22 -7.47 24.60
C MET A 76 -7.69 -7.07 23.21
N MET A 77 -7.41 -5.78 23.02
CA MET A 77 -6.67 -5.26 21.87
C MET A 77 -5.49 -4.45 22.40
N GLU A 78 -4.28 -4.86 22.03
CA GLU A 78 -3.04 -4.16 22.38
C GLU A 78 -2.45 -3.50 21.13
N ILE A 79 -1.98 -2.27 21.29
CA ILE A 79 -1.39 -1.49 20.22
C ILE A 79 -0.06 -0.94 20.69
N TYR A 80 0.98 -1.20 19.91
CA TYR A 80 2.34 -0.76 20.18
C TYR A 80 2.77 0.18 19.06
N LEU A 81 3.25 1.37 19.43
CA LEU A 81 3.87 2.31 18.49
C LEU A 81 5.38 2.31 18.69
N HIS A 82 6.11 1.93 17.65
CA HIS A 82 7.56 2.05 17.59
C HIS A 82 7.92 3.10 16.54
N PHE A 83 8.56 4.19 16.98
CA PHE A 83 9.00 5.26 16.09
C PHE A 83 10.53 5.29 16.01
N GLN A 84 11.07 4.57 15.03
CA GLN A 84 12.50 4.52 14.73
C GLN A 84 12.74 4.18 13.25
N MET A 85 13.98 4.35 12.80
CA MET A 85 14.40 3.79 11.51
C MET A 85 14.28 2.27 11.56
N VAL A 86 13.66 1.67 10.53
CA VAL A 86 13.57 0.21 10.41
C VAL A 86 14.97 -0.35 10.16
N SER A 87 15.45 -1.21 11.07
CA SER A 87 16.80 -1.78 11.06
C SER A 87 16.78 -3.23 11.58
N ASP A 88 17.92 -3.93 11.54
CA ASP A 88 18.08 -5.27 12.10
C ASP A 88 18.32 -5.29 13.63
N ASP A 89 17.68 -4.35 14.34
CA ASP A 89 17.68 -4.28 15.80
C ASP A 89 17.07 -5.57 16.40
N SER A 90 17.96 -6.40 16.96
CA SER A 90 17.58 -7.72 17.48
C SER A 90 16.59 -7.65 18.63
N GLU A 91 16.62 -6.62 19.48
CA GLU A 91 15.73 -6.54 20.63
C GLU A 91 14.29 -6.27 20.19
N LEU A 92 14.10 -5.28 19.31
CA LEU A 92 12.78 -4.98 18.75
C LEU A 92 12.24 -6.13 17.89
N LEU A 93 13.07 -6.73 17.05
CA LEU A 93 12.60 -7.84 16.20
C LEU A 93 12.20 -9.06 17.03
N ASN A 94 12.92 -9.33 18.13
CA ASN A 94 12.56 -10.40 19.05
C ASN A 94 11.25 -10.09 19.81
N SER A 95 11.01 -8.84 20.23
CA SER A 95 9.75 -8.49 20.89
C SER A 95 8.56 -8.63 19.94
N ILE A 96 8.70 -8.23 18.67
CA ILE A 96 7.68 -8.45 17.63
C ILE A 96 7.46 -9.95 17.39
N LYS A 97 8.53 -10.75 17.33
CA LYS A 97 8.44 -12.20 17.14
C LYS A 97 7.63 -12.88 18.26
N GLN A 98 7.79 -12.42 19.49
CA GLN A 98 7.08 -12.97 20.65
C GLN A 98 5.55 -12.79 20.58
N LEU A 99 5.06 -11.81 19.80
CA LEU A 99 3.63 -11.63 19.54
C LEU A 99 3.04 -12.78 18.70
N ASN A 100 3.89 -13.56 18.02
CA ASN A 100 3.51 -14.72 17.21
C ASN A 100 2.36 -14.42 16.23
N ALA A 101 2.48 -13.28 15.53
CA ALA A 101 1.43 -12.79 14.66
C ALA A 101 1.12 -13.77 13.53
N SER A 102 -0.16 -14.06 13.30
CA SER A 102 -0.62 -14.87 12.17
C SER A 102 -0.41 -14.18 10.83
N THR A 103 -0.44 -12.84 10.81
CA THR A 103 -0.25 -12.03 9.61
C THR A 103 0.64 -10.83 9.93
N MET A 104 1.53 -10.49 9.00
CA MET A 104 2.33 -9.26 9.04
C MET A 104 2.17 -8.48 7.74
N SER A 105 1.81 -7.21 7.85
CA SER A 105 1.62 -6.31 6.71
C SER A 105 2.80 -5.35 6.56
N TRP A 106 3.34 -5.22 5.35
CA TRP A 106 4.51 -4.41 5.03
C TRP A 106 4.17 -3.41 3.92
N SER A 107 3.76 -2.20 4.31
CA SER A 107 3.41 -1.14 3.37
C SER A 107 4.67 -0.44 2.85
N ASN A 108 5.07 -0.70 1.60
CA ASN A 108 6.19 -0.06 0.90
C ASN A 108 7.59 -0.25 1.51
N ILE A 109 7.72 -0.94 2.65
CA ILE A 109 9.03 -1.11 3.32
C ILE A 109 10.00 -1.87 2.42
N CYS A 110 9.52 -2.85 1.65
CA CYS A 110 10.36 -3.63 0.75
C CYS A 110 11.08 -2.78 -0.32
N ASP A 111 10.52 -1.63 -0.70
CA ASP A 111 11.11 -0.71 -1.70
C ASP A 111 12.40 -0.03 -1.19
N PHE A 112 12.64 -0.03 0.12
CA PHE A 112 13.78 0.64 0.75
C PHE A 112 14.91 -0.31 1.12
N PHE A 113 14.77 -1.59 0.80
CA PHE A 113 15.74 -2.64 1.13
C PHE A 113 16.09 -3.44 -0.12
N ARG A 114 17.32 -3.96 -0.16
CA ARG A 114 17.63 -5.06 -1.08
C ARG A 114 16.83 -6.28 -0.66
N ALA A 115 16.29 -7.04 -1.61
CA ALA A 115 15.46 -8.23 -1.35
C ALA A 115 16.07 -9.16 -0.28
N ARG A 116 17.37 -9.46 -0.37
CA ARG A 116 18.08 -10.28 0.63
C ARG A 116 18.01 -9.70 2.05
N ASP A 117 18.25 -8.41 2.20
CA ASP A 117 18.33 -7.75 3.49
C ASP A 117 16.92 -7.58 4.08
N PHE A 118 15.92 -7.34 3.22
CA PHE A 118 14.50 -7.37 3.60
C PHE A 118 14.07 -8.75 4.10
N HIS A 119 14.39 -9.82 3.36
CA HIS A 119 14.08 -11.18 3.80
C HIS A 119 14.75 -11.54 5.13
N LYS A 120 16.01 -11.09 5.37
CA LYS A 120 16.69 -11.26 6.66
C LYS A 120 15.91 -10.56 7.79
N LEU A 121 15.51 -9.31 7.57
CA LEU A 121 14.75 -8.51 8.53
C LEU A 121 13.44 -9.19 8.91
N ILE A 122 12.60 -9.51 7.92
CA ILE A 122 11.26 -10.01 8.22
C ILE A 122 11.31 -11.42 8.81
N LYS A 123 12.24 -12.29 8.38
CA LYS A 123 12.44 -13.61 9.01
C LYS A 123 12.78 -13.51 10.49
N ALA A 124 13.55 -12.49 10.89
CA ALA A 124 13.96 -12.30 12.28
C ALA A 124 12.77 -12.00 13.20
N CYS A 125 11.70 -11.37 12.70
CA CYS A 125 10.49 -11.11 13.47
C CYS A 125 9.31 -12.07 13.16
N SER A 126 9.46 -13.00 12.21
CA SER A 126 8.38 -13.92 11.82
C SER A 126 8.20 -15.08 12.79
N GLY A 127 6.94 -15.49 13.00
CA GLY A 127 6.58 -16.77 13.60
C GLY A 127 6.51 -17.88 12.54
N SER A 128 6.35 -19.14 12.98
CA SER A 128 6.40 -20.32 12.09
C SER A 128 5.26 -20.38 11.07
N ASN A 129 4.11 -19.76 11.36
CA ASN A 129 2.94 -19.74 10.49
C ASN A 129 2.57 -18.34 10.01
N THR A 130 3.47 -17.36 10.17
CA THR A 130 3.19 -15.98 9.79
C THR A 130 3.03 -15.86 8.27
N VAL A 131 1.88 -15.34 7.85
CA VAL A 131 1.64 -14.91 6.47
C VAL A 131 2.12 -13.47 6.33
N HIS A 132 2.98 -13.23 5.36
CA HIS A 132 3.42 -11.89 5.02
C HIS A 132 2.55 -11.36 3.90
N VAL A 133 2.03 -10.15 4.08
CA VAL A 133 1.38 -9.37 3.02
C VAL A 133 2.22 -8.12 2.84
N MET A 134 2.64 -7.82 1.62
CA MET A 134 3.41 -6.62 1.33
C MET A 134 2.92 -5.91 0.10
N SER A 135 3.25 -4.62 0.03
CA SER A 135 3.05 -3.82 -1.15
C SER A 135 4.34 -3.12 -1.58
N SER A 136 4.56 -3.02 -2.89
CA SER A 136 5.68 -2.33 -3.52
C SER A 136 5.16 -1.34 -4.54
N MET A 137 5.64 -0.09 -4.46
CA MET A 137 5.40 0.95 -5.46
C MET A 137 6.60 1.13 -6.41
N ASN A 138 7.78 0.63 -6.03
CA ASN A 138 9.00 0.75 -6.82
C ASN A 138 9.38 -0.53 -7.58
N TRP A 139 8.49 -1.52 -7.67
CA TRP A 139 8.75 -2.77 -8.39
C TRP A 139 9.26 -2.57 -9.83
N VAL A 140 8.86 -1.48 -10.50
CA VAL A 140 9.31 -1.11 -11.86
C VAL A 140 10.82 -0.86 -11.94
N THR A 141 11.47 -0.50 -10.83
CA THR A 141 12.92 -0.24 -10.79
C THR A 141 13.74 -1.47 -10.42
N GLU A 142 13.10 -2.53 -9.93
CA GLU A 142 13.77 -3.75 -9.44
C GLU A 142 14.10 -4.73 -10.58
N VAL A 143 13.37 -4.65 -11.70
CA VAL A 143 13.56 -5.55 -12.84
C VAL A 143 13.57 -4.82 -14.17
N PHE A 144 14.51 -5.19 -15.03
CA PHE A 144 14.62 -4.66 -16.37
C PHE A 144 13.41 -5.05 -17.23
N GLY A 145 12.91 -4.10 -18.02
CA GLY A 145 11.72 -4.27 -18.85
C GLY A 145 10.42 -3.95 -18.13
N GLY A 146 10.48 -3.58 -16.84
CA GLY A 146 9.35 -3.14 -16.02
C GLY A 146 8.91 -1.72 -16.34
N HIS A 147 9.77 -0.91 -16.96
CA HIS A 147 9.48 0.46 -17.34
C HIS A 147 9.60 0.69 -18.85
N ILE A 148 8.76 1.54 -19.44
CA ILE A 148 8.79 1.82 -20.88
C ILE A 148 10.11 2.42 -21.37
N ALA A 149 10.85 3.08 -20.46
CA ALA A 149 12.17 3.64 -20.75
C ALA A 149 13.26 2.58 -20.94
N ASP A 150 13.04 1.33 -20.53
CA ASP A 150 13.97 0.22 -20.72
C ASP A 150 14.05 -0.24 -22.19
N TYR A 151 13.21 0.32 -23.06
CA TYR A 151 13.08 -0.05 -24.46
C TYR A 151 13.55 1.09 -25.37
N ASP A 152 14.74 0.97 -25.93
CA ASP A 152 15.30 2.01 -26.81
C ASP A 152 14.51 2.18 -28.12
N ASP A 153 14.06 1.08 -28.71
CA ASP A 153 13.31 1.10 -29.99
C ASP A 153 11.92 1.74 -29.81
N SER A 154 11.70 2.87 -30.49
CA SER A 154 10.43 3.61 -30.47
C SER A 154 9.24 2.81 -31.00
N ARG A 155 9.47 1.84 -31.90
CA ARG A 155 8.43 0.94 -32.42
C ARG A 155 7.96 -0.03 -31.35
N VAL A 156 8.89 -0.53 -30.53
CA VAL A 156 8.57 -1.41 -29.39
C VAL A 156 7.78 -0.63 -28.33
N ARG A 157 8.24 0.57 -27.96
CA ARG A 157 7.51 1.46 -27.03
C ARG A 157 6.09 1.77 -27.52
N ARG A 158 5.94 2.09 -28.81
CA ARG A 158 4.62 2.33 -29.42
C ARG A 158 3.73 1.09 -29.32
N LYS A 159 4.26 -0.10 -29.60
CA LYS A 159 3.52 -1.35 -29.51
C LYS A 159 3.04 -1.62 -28.07
N ILE A 160 3.92 -1.44 -27.07
CA ILE A 160 3.57 -1.56 -25.65
C ILE A 160 2.40 -0.65 -25.29
N LEU A 161 2.42 0.62 -25.71
CA LEU A 161 1.34 1.56 -25.43
C LEU A 161 0.02 1.17 -26.11
N ILE A 162 0.06 0.66 -27.33
CA ILE A 162 -1.13 0.17 -28.05
C ILE A 162 -1.72 -1.05 -27.33
N ASP A 163 -0.88 -2.04 -27.02
CA ASP A 163 -1.30 -3.28 -26.37
C ASP A 163 -1.84 -3.00 -24.96
N ALA A 164 -1.19 -2.11 -24.21
CA ALA A 164 -1.65 -1.64 -22.91
C ALA A 164 -3.03 -0.97 -22.98
N ARG A 165 -3.23 -0.05 -23.93
CA ARG A 165 -4.54 0.61 -24.12
C ARG A 165 -5.63 -0.40 -24.46
N LYS A 166 -5.34 -1.37 -25.32
CA LYS A 166 -6.28 -2.44 -25.66
C LYS A 166 -6.65 -3.24 -24.41
N MET A 167 -5.66 -3.67 -23.63
CA MET A 167 -5.88 -4.41 -22.38
C MET A 167 -6.72 -3.65 -21.37
N ILE A 168 -6.48 -2.35 -21.23
CA ILE A 168 -7.26 -1.46 -20.37
C ILE A 168 -8.72 -1.39 -20.82
N LEU A 169 -8.95 -1.16 -22.13
CA LEU A 169 -10.30 -1.06 -22.69
C LEU A 169 -11.08 -2.38 -22.53
N GLU A 170 -10.40 -3.53 -22.67
CA GLU A 170 -10.99 -4.86 -22.46
C GLU A 170 -11.28 -5.16 -20.99
N SER A 171 -10.51 -4.59 -20.05
CA SER A 171 -10.70 -4.80 -18.61
C SER A 171 -11.86 -3.98 -18.03
N GLY A 172 -12.39 -3.03 -18.80
CA GLY A 172 -13.47 -2.14 -18.37
C GLY A 172 -12.98 -0.96 -17.51
N PRO A 173 -13.90 -0.13 -17.00
CA PRO A 173 -13.54 0.97 -16.11
C PRO A 173 -12.84 0.42 -14.87
N ALA A 174 -11.72 1.03 -14.51
CA ALA A 174 -11.10 0.80 -13.23
C ALA A 174 -11.98 1.41 -12.15
N ILE A 175 -12.60 0.55 -11.36
CA ILE A 175 -13.43 0.92 -10.23
C ILE A 175 -12.74 0.36 -8.99
N ASP A 176 -12.64 1.17 -7.94
CA ASP A 176 -12.16 0.67 -6.67
C ASP A 176 -13.07 -0.44 -6.12
N PRO A 177 -12.59 -1.30 -5.19
CA PRO A 177 -13.39 -2.42 -4.70
C PRO A 177 -14.72 -2.04 -4.01
N SER A 178 -14.89 -0.78 -3.57
CA SER A 178 -16.16 -0.31 -3.00
C SER A 178 -17.13 0.26 -4.02
N GLY A 179 -16.71 0.43 -5.27
CA GLY A 179 -17.59 0.87 -6.35
C GLY A 179 -17.77 2.40 -6.42
N TYR A 180 -17.19 3.16 -5.49
CA TYR A 180 -17.43 4.60 -5.35
C TYR A 180 -16.50 5.44 -6.21
N PHE A 181 -15.29 4.97 -6.51
CA PHE A 181 -14.28 5.69 -7.28
C PHE A 181 -14.14 5.08 -8.65
N ARG A 182 -14.32 5.94 -9.65
CA ARG A 182 -14.02 5.65 -11.04
C ARG A 182 -12.77 6.41 -11.40
N TYR A 183 -11.76 5.66 -11.80
CA TYR A 183 -10.50 6.24 -12.19
C TYR A 183 -10.51 6.50 -13.71
N ASP A 184 -11.01 7.67 -14.11
CA ASP A 184 -11.14 8.06 -15.51
C ASP A 184 -9.87 8.71 -16.08
N GLN A 185 -9.02 9.31 -15.22
CA GLN A 185 -7.76 9.94 -15.60
C GLN A 185 -6.56 8.97 -15.69
N ILE A 186 -6.70 7.69 -15.27
CA ILE A 186 -5.59 6.69 -15.23
C ILE A 186 -4.84 6.64 -16.56
N PHE A 187 -5.59 6.67 -17.65
CA PHE A 187 -5.10 6.25 -18.97
C PHE A 187 -4.63 7.41 -19.84
N LYS A 188 -4.26 8.54 -19.23
CA LYS A 188 -3.77 9.71 -19.96
C LYS A 188 -2.25 9.78 -20.02
N HIS A 189 -1.54 9.28 -19.01
CA HIS A 189 -0.08 9.32 -18.97
C HIS A 189 0.54 8.03 -19.55
N PRO A 190 1.46 8.11 -20.54
CA PRO A 190 2.07 6.93 -21.16
C PRO A 190 2.74 5.96 -20.19
N HIS A 191 3.38 6.46 -19.12
CA HIS A 191 4.02 5.59 -18.11
C HIS A 191 3.00 4.73 -17.36
N ASN A 192 1.89 5.32 -16.92
CA ASN A 192 0.88 4.60 -16.16
C ASN A 192 0.20 3.54 -17.04
N ILE A 193 -0.10 3.92 -18.29
CA ILE A 193 -0.63 2.99 -19.30
C ILE A 193 0.32 1.81 -19.50
N SER A 194 1.62 2.08 -19.74
CA SER A 194 2.58 1.01 -19.98
C SER A 194 2.77 0.09 -18.77
N ASN A 195 2.70 0.63 -17.55
CA ASN A 195 2.91 -0.15 -16.33
C ASN A 195 1.89 -1.27 -16.19
N VAL A 196 0.61 -1.05 -16.52
CA VAL A 196 -0.44 -2.09 -16.49
C VAL A 196 -0.04 -3.32 -17.32
N PHE A 197 0.49 -3.07 -18.51
CA PHE A 197 0.93 -4.12 -19.43
C PHE A 197 2.26 -4.75 -18.99
N LEU A 198 3.22 -3.92 -18.60
CA LEU A 198 4.57 -4.37 -18.23
C LEU A 198 4.56 -5.15 -16.91
N ALA A 199 3.71 -4.79 -15.95
CA ALA A 199 3.49 -5.51 -14.69
C ALA A 199 3.22 -7.00 -14.94
N ARG A 200 2.28 -7.29 -15.84
CA ARG A 200 1.96 -8.69 -16.22
C ARG A 200 3.13 -9.39 -16.90
N ARG A 201 3.95 -8.66 -17.66
CA ARG A 201 5.08 -9.21 -18.40
C ARG A 201 6.29 -9.51 -17.50
N VAL A 202 6.52 -8.69 -16.48
CA VAL A 202 7.68 -8.84 -15.59
C VAL A 202 7.35 -9.52 -14.27
N LYS A 203 6.09 -9.86 -14.00
CA LYS A 203 5.64 -10.55 -12.78
C LYS A 203 6.58 -11.68 -12.37
N ASP A 204 6.82 -12.63 -13.27
CA ASP A 204 7.64 -13.81 -12.97
C ASP A 204 9.12 -13.44 -12.75
N ASN A 205 9.64 -12.48 -13.52
CA ASN A 205 11.01 -11.98 -13.34
C ASN A 205 11.18 -11.31 -11.98
N TRP A 206 10.20 -10.50 -11.57
CA TRP A 206 10.20 -9.83 -10.28
C TRP A 206 10.08 -10.85 -9.15
N GLN A 207 9.16 -11.80 -9.24
CA GLN A 207 8.99 -12.85 -8.25
C GLN A 207 10.28 -13.68 -8.09
N ASN A 208 10.90 -14.07 -9.20
CA ASN A 208 12.16 -14.80 -9.19
C ASN A 208 13.31 -13.99 -8.60
N HIS A 209 13.38 -12.68 -8.88
CA HIS A 209 14.38 -11.78 -8.31
C HIS A 209 14.21 -11.68 -6.80
N PHE A 210 12.99 -11.37 -6.35
CA PHE A 210 12.69 -11.08 -4.97
C PHE A 210 12.88 -12.30 -4.07
N PHE A 211 12.30 -13.44 -4.44
CA PHE A 211 12.37 -14.68 -3.66
C PHE A 211 13.62 -15.53 -3.93
N ARG A 212 14.63 -14.99 -4.61
CA ARG A 212 15.84 -15.76 -4.96
C ARG A 212 16.50 -16.33 -3.71
N GLY A 213 16.60 -17.67 -3.65
CA GLY A 213 17.21 -18.38 -2.52
C GLY A 213 16.37 -18.36 -1.23
N GLN A 214 15.11 -17.96 -1.31
CA GLN A 214 14.16 -18.05 -0.20
C GLN A 214 13.33 -19.32 -0.32
N ASP A 215 13.09 -19.96 0.82
CA ASP A 215 12.20 -21.12 0.92
C ASP A 215 10.82 -20.65 1.38
N VAL A 216 9.91 -20.49 0.41
CA VAL A 216 8.59 -19.88 0.59
C VAL A 216 7.50 -20.75 -0.04
N ASP A 217 6.29 -20.66 0.51
CA ASP A 217 5.08 -21.26 -0.03
C ASP A 217 3.95 -20.24 -0.15
N ASN A 218 2.88 -20.66 -0.85
CA ASN A 218 1.66 -19.89 -1.07
C ASN A 218 1.94 -18.47 -1.57
N VAL A 219 2.94 -18.34 -2.46
CA VAL A 219 3.30 -17.06 -3.05
C VAL A 219 2.20 -16.64 -4.02
N ASP A 220 1.44 -15.62 -3.64
CA ASP A 220 0.56 -14.89 -4.53
C ASP A 220 1.17 -13.53 -4.83
N VAL A 221 1.23 -13.18 -6.10
CA VAL A 221 1.74 -11.90 -6.60
C VAL A 221 0.66 -11.32 -7.49
N SER A 222 0.14 -10.17 -7.11
CA SER A 222 -0.90 -9.48 -7.86
C SER A 222 -0.53 -8.01 -8.05
N PHE A 223 -1.05 -7.43 -9.11
CA PHE A 223 -0.94 -6.00 -9.35
C PHE A 223 -2.32 -5.40 -9.20
N SER A 224 -2.41 -4.35 -8.40
CA SER A 224 -3.62 -3.58 -8.21
C SER A 224 -3.37 -2.14 -8.59
N GLN A 225 -4.33 -1.54 -9.27
CA GLN A 225 -4.28 -0.11 -9.53
C GLN A 225 -4.44 0.66 -8.23
N TYR A 226 -3.50 1.56 -7.97
CA TYR A 226 -3.50 2.43 -6.82
C TYR A 226 -3.46 3.89 -7.29
N ALA A 227 -4.54 4.61 -7.04
CA ALA A 227 -4.62 6.02 -7.39
C ALA A 227 -4.16 6.85 -6.20
N HIS A 228 -3.18 7.72 -6.44
CA HIS A 228 -2.78 8.73 -5.49
C HIS A 228 -2.79 10.08 -6.20
N THR A 229 -3.76 10.90 -5.85
CA THR A 229 -3.87 12.27 -6.38
C THR A 229 -4.22 12.30 -7.88
N HIS A 230 -3.32 12.81 -8.71
CA HIS A 230 -3.35 12.92 -10.17
C HIS A 230 -2.49 11.86 -10.85
N ARG A 231 -1.86 10.95 -10.08
CA ARG A 231 -0.98 9.88 -10.57
C ARG A 231 -1.55 8.54 -10.16
N VAL A 232 -1.54 7.60 -11.09
CA VAL A 232 -1.97 6.23 -10.81
C VAL A 232 -0.76 5.32 -10.99
N HIS A 233 -0.50 4.55 -9.96
CA HIS A 233 0.57 3.58 -9.89
C HIS A 233 -0.04 2.18 -10.02
N GLU A 234 0.65 1.29 -10.70
CA GLU A 234 0.42 -0.14 -10.48
C GLU A 234 1.13 -0.48 -9.18
N LEU A 235 0.38 -0.88 -8.16
CA LEU A 235 0.89 -1.36 -6.89
C LEU A 235 1.06 -2.86 -7.00
N LEU A 236 2.27 -3.34 -6.70
CA LEU A 236 2.52 -4.77 -6.59
C LEU A 236 2.17 -5.23 -5.17
N ASN A 237 1.18 -6.11 -5.04
CA ASN A 237 0.85 -6.78 -3.79
C ASN A 237 1.40 -8.20 -3.83
N ILE A 238 2.01 -8.62 -2.74
CA ILE A 238 2.53 -9.98 -2.60
C ILE A 238 2.04 -10.55 -1.27
N SER A 239 1.60 -11.80 -1.29
CA SER A 239 1.41 -12.59 -0.08
C SER A 239 2.17 -13.90 -0.14
N PHE A 240 2.75 -14.34 0.96
CA PHE A 240 3.54 -15.56 1.03
C PHE A 240 3.78 -15.98 2.49
N ARG A 241 4.27 -17.20 2.67
CA ARG A 241 4.77 -17.72 3.95
C ARG A 241 6.12 -18.40 3.74
N TYR A 242 6.91 -18.50 4.80
CA TYR A 242 8.14 -19.29 4.80
C TYR A 242 7.86 -20.74 5.21
N ASN A 243 8.42 -21.72 4.49
CA ASN A 243 8.17 -23.14 4.78
C ASN A 243 8.75 -23.58 6.13
N HIS A 244 9.95 -23.10 6.47
CA HIS A 244 10.67 -23.52 7.66
C HIS A 244 11.40 -22.32 8.29
N LEU A 245 10.82 -21.75 9.33
CA LEU A 245 11.51 -20.85 10.24
C LEU A 245 11.89 -21.65 11.48
N THR A 246 13.06 -22.29 11.44
CA THR A 246 13.68 -22.91 12.63
C THR A 246 14.26 -21.86 13.55
#